data_AF-A0A7C1IAX8-F1
#
_entry.id   AF-A0A7C1IAX8-F1
#
_cell.length_a   1.000
_cell.length_b   1.000
_cell.length_c   1.000
_cell.angle_alpha   90.00
_cell.angle_beta   90.00
_cell.angle_gamma   90.00
#
_symmetry.space_group_name_H-M   'P 1'
#
loop_
_entity.id
_entity.type
_entity.pdbx_description
1 polymer ?
#
loop_
_entity_poly.entity_id
_entity_poly.type
_entity_poly.pdbx_seq_one_letter_code
_entity_poly.pdbx_strand_id
1 'polypeptide(L)'
;TSGRGEVVAAAHQKTDEIETWINDLKRELVIATEPANEEAIAGGKIDCSLIIRKDAYKTPVDILIIQGKASQLAWKIREYKKYLLSESADADLASKLDLLLDISEVKIADDEEIPWENATFEHRTFVSILNTLTTIQIEIRLAEKEFLKSVSEITDVGGQQIIAVETNYK
;
A
#
# COMPACT_ATOMS: atom_id res chain seq x y z
N THR A 1 21.22 5.92 -18.72
CA THR A 1 21.13 4.75 -17.82
C THR A 1 21.12 5.10 -16.34
N SER A 2 21.45 6.33 -15.89
CA SER A 2 21.38 6.75 -14.46
C SER A 2 19.95 6.88 -13.91
N GLY A 3 19.04 7.56 -14.64
CA GLY A 3 17.71 7.90 -14.09
C GLY A 3 16.79 6.72 -13.75
N ARG A 4 16.90 5.57 -14.44
CA ARG A 4 16.02 4.42 -14.15
C ARG A 4 16.38 3.72 -12.84
N GLY A 5 17.66 3.68 -12.46
CA GLY A 5 18.09 3.16 -11.17
C GLY A 5 17.62 4.04 -10.00
N GLU A 6 17.64 5.36 -10.22
CA GLU A 6 17.14 6.35 -9.27
C GLU A 6 15.61 6.21 -9.07
N VAL A 7 14.85 6.00 -10.15
CA VAL A 7 13.40 5.76 -10.09
C VAL A 7 13.04 4.48 -9.31
N VAL A 8 13.74 3.37 -9.57
CA VAL A 8 13.53 2.12 -8.83
C VAL A 8 13.84 2.29 -7.34
N ALA A 9 14.96 2.94 -7.02
CA ALA A 9 15.34 3.21 -5.63
C ALA A 9 14.33 4.13 -4.93
N ALA A 10 13.82 5.15 -5.62
CA ALA A 10 12.82 6.07 -5.08
C ALA A 10 11.46 5.40 -4.87
N ALA A 11 11.05 4.49 -5.76
CA ALA A 11 9.85 3.67 -5.54
C ALA A 11 10.00 2.82 -4.27
N HIS A 12 11.11 2.10 -4.12
CA HIS A 12 11.40 1.29 -2.94
C HIS A 12 11.39 2.10 -1.65
N GLN A 13 12.05 3.26 -1.66
CA GLN A 13 12.07 4.17 -0.51
C GLN A 13 10.66 4.61 -0.12
N LYS A 14 9.82 5.01 -1.09
CA LYS A 14 8.44 5.43 -0.81
C LYS A 14 7.59 4.28 -0.27
N THR A 15 7.80 3.06 -0.76
CA THR A 15 7.16 1.87 -0.21
C THR A 15 7.54 1.68 1.27
N ASP A 16 8.83 1.73 1.58
CA ASP A 16 9.35 1.57 2.94
C ASP A 16 8.86 2.66 3.90
N GLU A 17 8.74 3.91 3.42
CA GLU A 17 8.21 5.03 4.20
C GLU A 17 6.75 4.79 4.61
N ILE A 18 5.90 4.31 3.69
CA ILE A 18 4.49 4.02 3.99
C ILE A 18 4.37 2.80 4.89
N GLU A 19 5.14 1.74 4.63
CA GLU A 19 5.21 0.55 5.48
C GLU A 19 5.60 0.88 6.92
N THR A 20 6.63 1.73 7.10
CA THR A 20 7.08 2.18 8.41
C THR A 20 5.98 2.96 9.11
N TRP A 21 5.34 3.90 8.40
CA TRP A 21 4.23 4.66 8.95
C TRP A 21 3.04 3.78 9.36
N ILE A 22 2.69 2.76 8.57
CA ILE A 22 1.63 1.80 8.93
C ILE A 22 2.04 0.96 10.15
N ASN A 23 3.31 0.53 10.24
CA ASN A 23 3.80 -0.20 11.41
C ASN A 23 3.73 0.64 12.68
N ASP A 24 4.08 1.92 12.60
CA ASP A 24 3.98 2.86 13.71
C ASP A 24 2.52 3.08 14.12
N LEU A 25 1.61 3.24 13.15
CA LEU A 25 0.17 3.33 13.42
C LEU A 25 -0.36 2.06 14.10
N LYS A 26 0.05 0.86 13.65
CA LYS A 26 -0.36 -0.40 14.28
C LYS A 26 0.12 -0.46 15.74
N ARG A 27 1.34 0.00 16.03
CA ARG A 27 1.87 0.08 17.41
C ARG A 27 1.07 1.05 18.27
N GLU A 28 0.78 2.24 17.73
CA GLU A 28 -0.05 3.26 18.39
C GLU A 28 -1.41 2.68 18.78
N LEU A 29 -2.08 1.99 17.84
CA LEU A 29 -3.37 1.35 18.08
C LEU A 29 -3.30 0.25 19.14
N VAL A 30 -2.25 -0.57 19.12
CA VAL A 30 -2.03 -1.65 20.11
C VAL A 30 -1.92 -1.09 21.52
N ILE A 31 -1.05 -0.09 21.72
CA ILE A 31 -0.80 0.52 23.03
C ILE A 31 -1.99 1.35 23.50
N ALA A 32 -2.62 2.13 22.61
CA ALA A 32 -3.76 2.97 22.98
C ALA A 32 -5.00 2.15 23.35
N THR A 33 -5.20 0.99 22.71
CA THR A 33 -6.35 0.11 23.00
C THR A 33 -6.25 -0.46 24.41
N GLU A 34 -5.06 -0.90 24.81
CA GLU A 34 -4.80 -1.39 26.16
C GLU A 34 -3.28 -1.36 26.43
N PRO A 35 -2.79 -0.61 27.44
CA PRO A 35 -1.34 -0.49 27.70
C PRO A 35 -0.62 -1.82 27.92
N ALA A 36 -1.30 -2.81 28.52
CA ALA A 36 -0.73 -4.15 28.71
C ALA A 36 -0.47 -4.93 27.40
N ASN A 37 -0.98 -4.44 26.26
CA ASN A 37 -0.62 -5.00 24.95
C ASN A 37 0.85 -4.71 24.55
N GLU A 38 1.61 -3.92 25.32
CA GLU A 38 3.05 -3.72 25.06
C GLU A 38 3.82 -5.05 24.95
N GLU A 39 3.42 -6.07 25.73
CA GLU A 39 4.00 -7.42 25.65
C GLU A 39 3.76 -8.12 24.30
N ALA A 40 2.71 -7.71 23.56
CA ALA A 40 2.45 -8.21 22.22
C ALA A 40 3.42 -7.62 21.18
N ILE A 41 4.27 -6.68 21.54
CA ILE A 41 5.19 -5.98 20.65
C ILE A 41 6.62 -6.45 20.91
N ALA A 42 7.19 -7.23 19.98
CA ALA A 42 8.55 -7.74 20.08
C ALA A 42 9.31 -7.64 18.75
N GLY A 43 10.53 -7.10 18.78
CA GLY A 43 11.44 -7.10 17.62
C GLY A 43 10.84 -6.50 16.34
N GLY A 44 10.10 -5.40 16.45
CA GLY A 44 9.47 -4.79 15.28
C GLY A 44 8.07 -5.36 14.93
N LYS A 45 7.67 -6.50 15.50
CA LYS A 45 6.45 -7.23 15.13
C LYS A 45 5.40 -7.19 16.23
N ILE A 46 4.15 -7.37 15.82
CA ILE A 46 2.99 -7.49 16.71
C ILE A 46 2.55 -8.95 16.70
N ASP A 47 2.57 -9.61 17.86
CA ASP A 47 2.01 -10.93 18.05
C ASP A 47 0.52 -10.82 18.40
N CYS A 48 -0.33 -11.02 17.40
CA CYS A 48 -1.78 -10.95 17.58
C CYS A 48 -2.32 -11.99 18.58
N SER A 49 -1.58 -13.05 18.92
CA SER A 49 -2.02 -14.03 19.93
C SER A 49 -2.03 -13.42 21.34
N LEU A 50 -1.09 -12.52 21.63
CA LEU A 50 -0.91 -11.87 22.93
C LEU A 50 -1.78 -10.62 23.13
N ILE A 51 -2.41 -10.13 22.06
CA ILE A 51 -3.32 -8.97 22.13
C ILE A 51 -4.55 -9.29 23.00
N ILE A 52 -4.84 -8.42 23.95
CA ILE A 52 -6.07 -8.36 24.72
C ILE A 52 -7.03 -7.29 24.16
N ARG A 53 -8.32 -7.44 24.47
CA ARG A 53 -9.41 -6.57 23.96
C ARG A 53 -9.49 -6.50 22.43
N LYS A 54 -9.34 -7.65 21.78
CA LYS A 54 -9.38 -7.82 20.31
C LYS A 54 -10.66 -7.30 19.65
N ASP A 55 -11.75 -7.26 20.41
CA ASP A 55 -13.09 -6.81 20.03
C ASP A 55 -13.34 -5.31 20.30
N ALA A 56 -12.37 -4.60 20.89
CA ALA A 56 -12.47 -3.15 21.08
C ALA A 56 -12.68 -2.43 19.74
N TYR A 57 -13.51 -1.40 19.72
CA TYR A 57 -13.79 -0.61 18.51
C TYR A 57 -13.63 0.89 18.75
N LYS A 58 -14.01 1.38 19.95
CA LYS A 58 -14.02 2.82 20.25
C LYS A 58 -12.65 3.48 20.10
N THR A 59 -11.60 2.92 20.71
CA THR A 59 -10.26 3.53 20.65
C THR A 59 -9.67 3.52 19.24
N PRO A 60 -9.71 2.40 18.48
CA PRO A 60 -9.29 2.43 17.08
C PRO A 60 -10.06 3.44 16.23
N VAL A 61 -11.37 3.58 16.42
CA VAL A 61 -12.20 4.54 15.68
C VAL A 61 -11.81 5.99 16.01
N ASP A 62 -11.55 6.30 17.28
CA ASP A 62 -11.09 7.63 17.67
C ASP A 62 -9.78 8.01 16.95
N ILE A 63 -8.80 7.11 16.93
CA ILE A 63 -7.50 7.35 16.28
C ILE A 63 -7.63 7.42 14.75
N LEU A 64 -8.36 6.47 14.15
CA LEU A 64 -8.41 6.34 12.70
C LEU A 64 -9.32 7.37 12.05
N ILE A 65 -10.51 7.57 12.61
CA ILE A 65 -11.56 8.42 12.03
C ILE A 65 -11.49 9.82 12.62
N ILE A 66 -11.59 9.96 13.95
CA ILE A 66 -11.71 11.29 14.60
C ILE A 66 -10.39 12.06 14.51
N GLN A 67 -9.25 11.41 14.79
CA GLN A 67 -7.93 12.01 14.66
C GLN A 67 -7.41 11.98 13.20
N GLY A 68 -8.16 11.38 12.28
CA GLY A 68 -7.90 11.43 10.83
C GLY A 68 -6.68 10.64 10.35
N LYS A 69 -6.20 9.65 11.12
CA LYS A 69 -5.06 8.81 10.67
C LYS A 69 -5.41 7.98 9.43
N ALA A 70 -6.66 7.52 9.30
CA ALA A 70 -7.09 6.82 8.10
C ALA A 70 -7.04 7.73 6.86
N SER A 71 -7.40 9.01 6.99
CA SER A 71 -7.32 9.96 5.88
C SER A 71 -5.88 10.31 5.51
N GLN A 72 -4.98 10.36 6.49
CA GLN A 72 -3.54 10.49 6.24
C GLN A 72 -3.01 9.27 5.47
N LEU A 73 -3.45 8.06 5.80
CA LEU A 73 -3.10 6.84 5.07
C LEU A 73 -3.62 6.88 3.63
N ALA A 74 -4.90 7.23 3.43
CA ALA A 74 -5.50 7.36 2.11
C ALA A 74 -4.72 8.36 1.24
N TRP A 75 -4.35 9.52 1.81
CA TRP A 75 -3.54 10.51 1.11
C TRP A 75 -2.16 9.96 0.71
N LYS A 76 -1.47 9.25 1.62
CA LYS A 76 -0.16 8.63 1.32
C LYS A 76 -0.26 7.62 0.17
N ILE A 77 -1.30 6.78 0.19
CA ILE A 77 -1.57 5.79 -0.87
C ILE A 77 -1.83 6.50 -2.21
N ARG A 78 -2.62 7.59 -2.19
CA ARG A 78 -2.92 8.40 -3.39
C ARG A 78 -1.66 8.98 -4.02
N GLU A 79 -0.81 9.62 -3.22
CA GLU A 79 0.42 10.24 -3.69
C GLU A 79 1.42 9.19 -4.18
N TYR A 80 1.48 8.03 -3.53
CA TYR A 80 2.29 6.90 -3.98
C TYR A 80 1.84 6.37 -5.34
N LYS A 81 0.54 6.09 -5.50
CA LYS A 81 -0.04 5.68 -6.77
C LYS A 81 0.24 6.69 -7.89
N LYS A 82 0.04 7.97 -7.61
CA LYS A 82 0.33 9.06 -8.56
C LYS A 82 1.80 9.08 -8.98
N TYR A 83 2.71 8.89 -8.03
CA TYR A 83 4.14 8.79 -8.31
C TYR A 83 4.48 7.58 -9.20
N LEU A 84 3.97 6.39 -8.90
CA LEU A 84 4.23 5.21 -9.73
C LEU A 84 3.74 5.40 -11.17
N LEU A 85 2.59 6.03 -11.35
CA LEU A 85 2.03 6.34 -12.66
C LEU A 85 2.82 7.43 -13.41
N SER A 86 3.40 8.41 -12.72
CA SER A 86 4.20 9.45 -13.38
C SER A 86 5.54 8.92 -13.89
N GLU A 87 6.05 7.84 -13.29
CA GLU A 87 7.36 7.26 -13.62
C GLU A 87 7.29 6.05 -14.57
N SER A 88 6.08 5.63 -14.97
CA SER A 88 5.89 4.52 -15.91
C SER A 88 5.13 4.96 -17.16
N ALA A 89 5.51 4.40 -18.31
CA ALA A 89 4.81 4.58 -19.57
C ALA A 89 3.89 3.39 -19.92
N ASP A 90 3.84 2.37 -19.06
CA ASP A 90 2.98 1.20 -19.24
C ASP A 90 1.51 1.58 -19.03
N ALA A 91 0.71 1.45 -20.09
CA ALA A 91 -0.71 1.76 -20.08
C ALA A 91 -1.52 0.81 -19.18
N ASP A 92 -1.04 -0.42 -18.97
CA ASP A 92 -1.74 -1.44 -18.17
C ASP A 92 -1.46 -1.30 -16.67
N LEU A 93 -0.41 -0.54 -16.29
CA LEU A 93 -0.08 -0.30 -14.89
C LEU A 93 -1.22 0.39 -14.14
N ALA A 94 -1.93 1.32 -14.79
CA ALA A 94 -3.04 2.05 -14.18
C ALA A 94 -4.12 1.11 -13.63
N SER A 95 -4.61 0.17 -14.43
CA SER A 95 -5.65 -0.77 -14.00
C SER A 95 -5.17 -1.72 -12.90
N LYS A 96 -3.89 -2.11 -12.90
CA LYS A 96 -3.31 -2.92 -11.82
C LYS A 96 -3.25 -2.14 -10.50
N LEU A 97 -2.86 -0.86 -10.55
CA LEU A 97 -2.82 0.01 -9.38
C LEU A 97 -4.21 0.44 -8.92
N ASP A 98 -5.20 0.51 -9.81
CA ASP A 98 -6.61 0.69 -9.44
C ASP A 98 -7.11 -0.50 -8.61
N LEU A 99 -6.74 -1.73 -8.96
CA LEU A 99 -7.12 -2.91 -8.18
C LEU A 99 -6.45 -2.96 -6.79
N LEU A 100 -5.18 -2.55 -6.71
CA LEU A 100 -4.38 -2.70 -5.49
C LEU A 100 -4.50 -1.52 -4.52
N LEU A 101 -4.70 -0.31 -5.04
CA LEU A 101 -4.61 0.94 -4.28
C LEU A 101 -5.89 1.78 -4.43
N ASP A 102 -7.04 1.11 -4.42
CA ASP A 102 -8.34 1.78 -4.45
C ASP A 102 -8.66 2.42 -3.09
N ILE A 103 -8.89 3.73 -3.15
CA ILE A 103 -9.24 4.58 -2.01
C ILE A 103 -10.41 5.50 -2.39
N SER A 104 -11.20 5.09 -3.38
CA SER A 104 -12.42 5.78 -3.79
C SER A 104 -13.52 5.66 -2.72
N GLU A 105 -14.47 6.59 -2.78
CA GLU A 105 -15.66 6.55 -1.92
C GLU A 105 -16.46 5.27 -2.20
N VAL A 106 -17.06 4.71 -1.15
CA VAL A 106 -17.80 3.46 -1.24
C VAL A 106 -19.28 3.75 -1.30
N LYS A 107 -19.92 3.32 -2.38
CA LYS A 107 -21.37 3.38 -2.53
C LYS A 107 -22.06 2.36 -1.63
N ILE A 108 -22.91 2.83 -0.72
CA ILE A 108 -23.65 1.98 0.24
C ILE A 108 -25.15 1.90 -0.07
N ALA A 109 -25.69 2.89 -0.78
CA ALA A 109 -27.05 2.90 -1.32
C ALA A 109 -27.10 3.75 -2.61
N ASP A 110 -28.25 3.81 -3.28
CA ASP A 110 -28.37 4.44 -4.61
C ASP A 110 -27.87 5.89 -4.66
N ASP A 111 -28.03 6.65 -3.57
CA ASP A 111 -27.63 8.07 -3.44
C ASP A 111 -26.69 8.33 -2.25
N GLU A 112 -26.08 7.30 -1.66
CA GLU A 112 -25.23 7.44 -0.48
C GLU A 112 -23.85 6.83 -0.71
N GLU A 113 -22.84 7.70 -0.67
CA GLU A 113 -21.42 7.37 -0.72
C GLU A 113 -20.80 7.77 0.62
N ILE A 114 -19.93 6.89 1.14
CA ILE A 114 -19.16 7.17 2.35
C ILE A 114 -17.68 7.21 2.01
N PRO A 115 -16.88 8.02 2.74
CA PRO A 115 -15.44 8.03 2.56
C PRO A 115 -14.84 6.63 2.75
N TRP A 116 -13.77 6.34 2.00
CA TRP A 116 -13.05 5.07 2.07
C TRP A 116 -12.67 4.72 3.51
N GLU A 117 -12.25 5.70 4.29
CA GLU A 117 -11.84 5.56 5.69
C GLU A 117 -12.98 5.01 6.55
N ASN A 118 -14.18 5.54 6.39
CA ASN A 118 -15.36 5.12 7.14
C ASN A 118 -15.76 3.70 6.78
N ALA A 119 -15.86 3.41 5.47
CA ALA A 119 -16.15 2.06 4.96
C ALA A 119 -15.12 1.02 5.40
N THR A 120 -13.86 1.44 5.52
CA THR A 120 -12.74 0.57 5.84
C THR A 120 -12.60 0.34 7.35
N PHE A 121 -12.86 1.32 8.21
CA PHE A 121 -12.46 1.23 9.62
C PHE A 121 -13.56 1.49 10.66
N GLU A 122 -14.62 2.25 10.36
CA GLU A 122 -15.50 2.83 11.40
C GLU A 122 -16.27 1.80 12.24
N HIS A 123 -16.63 0.66 11.65
CA HIS A 123 -17.43 -0.37 12.32
C HIS A 123 -16.67 -1.69 12.47
N ARG A 124 -15.34 -1.63 12.54
CA ARG A 124 -14.49 -2.83 12.65
C ARG A 124 -13.92 -3.01 14.05
N THR A 125 -13.73 -4.26 14.44
CA THR A 125 -13.01 -4.60 15.66
C THR A 125 -11.52 -4.30 15.50
N PHE A 126 -10.85 -4.07 16.63
CA PHE A 126 -9.43 -3.76 16.67
C PHE A 126 -8.57 -4.79 15.92
N VAL A 127 -8.82 -6.10 16.14
CA VAL A 127 -8.07 -7.14 15.43
C VAL A 127 -8.36 -7.15 13.92
N SER A 128 -9.60 -6.85 13.52
CA SER A 128 -9.94 -6.72 12.10
C SER A 128 -9.21 -5.54 11.47
N ILE A 129 -9.08 -4.42 12.19
CA ILE A 129 -8.35 -3.23 11.74
C ILE A 129 -6.87 -3.56 11.53
N LEU A 130 -6.21 -4.27 12.46
CA LEU A 130 -4.81 -4.68 12.29
C LEU A 130 -4.60 -5.59 11.07
N ASN A 131 -5.54 -6.50 10.82
CA ASN A 131 -5.52 -7.35 9.63
C ASN A 131 -5.68 -6.52 8.36
N THR A 132 -6.63 -5.59 8.32
CA THR A 132 -6.82 -4.68 7.18
C THR A 132 -5.57 -3.85 6.89
N LEU A 133 -4.92 -3.28 7.92
CA LEU A 133 -3.66 -2.56 7.75
C LEU A 133 -2.55 -3.47 7.20
N THR A 134 -2.52 -4.75 7.61
CA THR A 134 -1.57 -5.73 7.04
C THR A 134 -1.88 -6.06 5.58
N THR A 135 -3.15 -6.15 5.20
CA THR A 135 -3.55 -6.32 3.80
C THR A 135 -3.10 -5.13 2.95
N ILE A 136 -3.30 -3.90 3.43
CA ILE A 136 -2.86 -2.68 2.74
C ILE A 136 -1.34 -2.68 2.54
N GLN A 137 -0.56 -3.13 3.54
CA GLN A 137 0.89 -3.30 3.41
C GLN A 137 1.28 -4.29 2.28
N ILE A 138 0.57 -5.43 2.21
CA ILE A 138 0.77 -6.41 1.15
C ILE A 138 0.44 -5.80 -0.23
N GLU A 139 -0.66 -5.07 -0.34
CA GLU A 139 -1.07 -4.40 -1.58
C GLU A 139 -0.08 -3.33 -2.03
N ILE A 140 0.48 -2.54 -1.11
CA ILE A 140 1.53 -1.55 -1.38
C ILE A 140 2.80 -2.23 -1.96
N ARG A 141 3.20 -3.38 -1.40
CA ARG A 141 4.33 -4.18 -1.92
C ARG A 141 4.04 -4.82 -3.26
N LEU A 142 2.81 -5.27 -3.48
CA LEU A 142 2.39 -5.79 -4.79
C LEU A 142 2.37 -4.67 -5.84
N ALA A 143 1.93 -3.47 -5.48
CA ALA A 143 1.95 -2.31 -6.35
C ALA A 143 3.39 -1.92 -6.74
N GLU A 144 4.32 -1.94 -5.78
CA GLU A 144 5.76 -1.77 -6.06
C GLU A 144 6.22 -2.81 -7.08
N LYS A 145 5.91 -4.10 -6.87
CA LYS A 145 6.30 -5.18 -7.78
C LYS A 145 5.75 -5.00 -9.19
N GLU A 146 4.49 -4.63 -9.35
CA GLU A 146 3.89 -4.39 -10.67
C GLU A 146 4.52 -3.17 -11.35
N PHE A 147 4.83 -2.12 -10.61
CA PHE A 147 5.59 -0.99 -11.13
C PHE A 147 6.99 -1.40 -11.61
N LEU A 148 7.73 -2.17 -10.80
CA LEU A 148 9.08 -2.64 -11.17
C LEU A 148 9.06 -3.48 -12.45
N LYS A 149 8.05 -4.34 -12.62
CA LYS A 149 7.83 -5.06 -13.88
C LYS A 149 7.63 -4.10 -15.05
N SER A 150 6.74 -3.13 -14.90
CA SER A 150 6.40 -2.16 -15.95
C SER A 150 7.61 -1.36 -16.45
N VAL A 151 8.53 -1.00 -15.54
CA VAL A 151 9.75 -0.27 -15.91
C VAL A 151 10.87 -1.20 -16.38
N SER A 152 10.80 -2.51 -16.08
CA SER A 152 11.77 -3.52 -16.52
C SER A 152 11.45 -4.11 -17.90
N GLU A 153 10.19 -4.35 -18.26
CA GLU A 153 9.81 -4.99 -19.54
C GLU A 153 10.23 -4.17 -20.77
N ILE A 154 10.42 -2.86 -20.61
CA ILE A 154 10.99 -1.97 -21.63
C ILE A 154 12.42 -2.40 -22.06
N THR A 155 13.16 -3.20 -21.26
CA THR A 155 14.51 -3.64 -21.64
C THR A 155 14.55 -4.86 -22.55
N ASP A 156 13.51 -5.70 -22.58
CA ASP A 156 13.59 -6.98 -23.31
C ASP A 156 13.11 -6.86 -24.77
N VAL A 157 12.17 -5.94 -25.04
CA VAL A 157 11.62 -5.73 -26.39
C VAL A 157 12.58 -4.94 -27.31
N GLY A 158 13.48 -4.13 -26.74
CA GLY A 158 14.49 -3.38 -27.50
C GLY A 158 15.68 -4.21 -28.01
N GLY A 159 15.83 -5.46 -27.54
CA GLY A 159 16.96 -6.33 -27.87
C GLY A 159 16.76 -7.26 -29.07
N GLN A 160 15.54 -7.39 -29.60
CA GLN A 160 15.19 -8.43 -30.58
C GLN A 160 15.00 -7.96 -32.04
N GLN A 161 15.41 -6.73 -32.40
CA GLN A 161 15.26 -6.22 -33.78
C GLN A 161 16.57 -5.80 -34.46
N ILE A 162 17.71 -6.48 -34.27
CA ILE A 162 18.86 -6.30 -35.20
C ILE A 162 19.69 -7.59 -35.37
N ILE A 163 19.13 -8.65 -35.97
CA ILE A 163 19.96 -9.65 -36.68
C ILE A 163 19.16 -10.38 -37.76
N ALA A 164 18.89 -9.71 -38.87
CA ALA A 164 18.49 -10.38 -40.11
C ALA A 164 18.92 -9.56 -41.33
N VAL A 165 20.20 -9.17 -41.40
CA VAL A 165 20.82 -8.78 -42.66
C VAL A 165 22.22 -9.36 -42.70
N GLU A 166 22.54 -9.95 -43.85
CA GLU A 166 23.85 -10.45 -44.30
C GLU A 166 24.21 -11.91 -43.99
N THR A 167 23.58 -12.84 -44.73
CA THR A 167 24.35 -13.92 -45.34
C THR A 167 24.09 -13.94 -46.84
N ASN A 168 24.82 -13.09 -47.56
CA ASN A 168 24.96 -13.18 -49.00
C ASN A 168 26.45 -13.29 -49.30
N TYR A 169 26.98 -14.52 -49.32
CA TYR A 169 28.29 -14.80 -49.91
C TYR A 169 28.25 -16.15 -50.62
N LYS A 170 28.18 -16.02 -51.96
CA LYS A 170 28.66 -16.90 -53.05
C LYS A 170 28.29 -18.37 -53.06
#